data_AF-A0A9W4NBJ8-F1
#
_entry.id   AF-A0A9W4NBJ8-F1
#
_cell.length_a   1.000
_cell.length_b   1.000
_cell.length_c   1.000
_cell.angle_alpha   90.00
_cell.angle_beta   90.00
_cell.angle_gamma   90.00
#
_symmetry.space_group_name_H-M   'P 1'
#
loop_
_entity.id
_entity.type
_entity.pdbx_description
1 polymer ?
#
loop_
_entity_poly.entity_id
_entity_poly.type
_entity_poly.pdbx_seq_one_letter_code
_entity_poly.pdbx_strand_id
1 'polypeptide(L)'
;MDTMAGFMAPTASGSDLHSNLSSTMAATSSSSLSSLTDYSTYPLVRHGDRTYFRDPENVYPLPCDLPEIHRQSLRTLMLLRVLGGPFCNPHLTNNPPKRILEIACGSGLWSGLCHEYFARRGQPNVAFAGIDVISIAPDLRKQGMNWQFKRHDLRRPRLPFPDDYFDFVFIKDAGMCPSSPAQSASGLAEPLRVLKSGGILEVWDSDWSFRSLLPNPAPARKTTSKEQEIADTTATYTFSPATPFTRAQNKFLVDYNSWVEKSFDRRKLTALPCATIGLSFNSEVDLLEKVDSRRVAIPLGELRWERDGQGKDSKGRPRKALTPEQISIRRTALLTTIQMIEGLEPLLMESSGKGRDEWDRWWAAMTADLLQKGGLASGECLEVSAWWGRKK
;
A
#
# COMPACT_ATOMS: atom_id res chain seq x y z
N MET A 1 -31.77 28.87 7.41
CA MET A 1 -30.92 29.17 8.58
C MET A 1 -30.01 27.98 8.72
N ASP A 2 -28.97 28.03 7.90
CA ASP A 2 -28.02 26.96 7.64
C ASP A 2 -26.70 27.33 8.30
N THR A 3 -26.07 26.39 8.98
CA THR A 3 -24.65 26.46 9.31
C THR A 3 -24.00 25.13 9.00
N MET A 4 -23.35 25.09 7.83
CA MET A 4 -22.35 24.09 7.46
C MET A 4 -21.17 24.17 8.45
N ALA A 5 -20.90 23.08 9.15
CA ALA A 5 -19.67 22.91 9.92
C ALA A 5 -18.57 22.37 8.98
N GLY A 6 -17.62 23.24 8.64
CA GLY A 6 -16.43 22.90 7.85
C GLY A 6 -15.45 22.03 8.64
N PHE A 7 -14.88 21.05 7.94
CA PHE A 7 -13.75 20.25 8.43
C PHE A 7 -12.50 21.14 8.53
N MET A 8 -12.02 21.39 9.74
CA MET A 8 -10.66 21.88 9.98
C MET A 8 -9.74 20.69 10.27
N ALA A 9 -8.77 20.46 9.38
CA ALA A 9 -7.65 19.57 9.65
C ALA A 9 -6.72 20.25 10.68
N PRO A 10 -6.26 19.55 11.72
CA PRO A 10 -5.30 20.12 12.65
C PRO A 10 -3.95 20.28 11.94
N THR A 11 -3.47 21.51 11.86
CA THR A 11 -2.10 21.86 11.47
C THR A 11 -1.16 21.34 12.55
N ALA A 12 -0.48 20.21 12.31
CA ALA A 12 0.62 19.77 13.14
C ALA A 12 1.79 20.73 12.95
N SER A 13 2.13 21.49 14.01
CA SER A 13 3.32 22.33 14.05
C SER A 13 4.57 21.46 13.93
N GLY A 14 5.35 21.69 12.88
CA GLY A 14 6.54 20.91 12.49
C GLY A 14 7.78 21.23 13.32
N SER A 15 7.67 21.17 14.65
CA SER A 15 8.78 21.49 15.54
C SER A 15 8.77 20.58 16.76
N ASP A 16 8.99 19.27 16.60
CA ASP A 16 9.34 18.34 17.71
C ASP A 16 9.86 16.97 17.22
N LEU A 17 10.42 16.88 16.01
CA LEU A 17 11.03 15.65 15.47
C LEU A 17 12.57 15.64 15.54
N HIS A 18 13.20 16.64 16.18
CA HIS A 18 14.66 16.78 16.23
C HIS A 18 15.32 16.41 17.58
N SER A 19 14.58 15.93 18.58
CA SER A 19 15.13 15.67 19.90
C SER A 19 14.79 14.26 20.40
N ASN A 20 15.53 13.26 19.90
CA ASN A 20 15.85 12.06 20.70
C ASN A 20 16.95 11.15 20.12
N LEU A 21 17.84 11.66 19.27
CA LEU A 21 18.98 10.91 18.72
C LEU A 21 20.36 11.40 19.19
N SER A 22 20.42 12.04 20.36
CA SER A 22 21.69 12.34 21.03
C SER A 22 21.72 11.72 22.42
N SER A 23 22.24 10.50 22.51
CA SER A 23 22.87 10.01 23.73
C SER A 23 24.36 9.76 23.45
N THR A 24 25.18 10.64 24.00
CA THR A 24 26.64 10.52 24.10
C THR A 24 26.97 9.34 25.00
N MET A 25 27.77 8.37 24.55
CA MET A 25 28.57 7.51 25.42
C MET A 25 29.93 7.23 24.78
N ALA A 26 30.96 7.86 25.34
CA ALA A 26 32.33 7.41 25.18
C ALA A 26 32.49 6.07 25.93
N ALA A 27 32.91 5.02 25.23
CA ALA A 27 33.38 3.77 25.84
C ALA A 27 34.37 3.07 24.90
N THR A 28 35.64 3.08 25.32
CA THR A 28 36.66 2.03 25.20
C THR A 28 36.70 1.13 23.95
N SER A 29 37.76 1.33 23.17
CA SER A 29 38.23 0.56 22.02
C SER A 29 38.29 -0.96 22.26
N SER A 30 37.31 -1.72 21.75
CA SER A 30 37.46 -3.15 21.38
C SER A 30 36.37 -3.75 20.46
N SER A 31 35.44 -2.96 19.90
CA SER A 31 34.18 -3.49 19.29
C SER A 31 33.91 -3.05 17.83
N SER A 32 34.94 -2.87 17.00
CA SER A 32 34.75 -2.41 15.63
C SER A 32 34.15 -3.45 14.67
N LEU A 33 34.29 -4.75 14.94
CA LEU A 33 33.76 -5.81 14.07
C LEU A 33 32.33 -6.26 14.42
N SER A 34 31.93 -6.23 15.69
CA SER A 34 30.57 -6.62 16.11
C SER A 34 29.50 -5.57 15.75
N SER A 35 29.87 -4.30 15.66
CA SER A 35 28.98 -3.21 15.25
C SER A 35 28.61 -3.24 13.76
N LEU A 36 29.48 -3.81 12.90
CA LEU A 36 29.24 -3.94 11.47
C LEU A 36 28.07 -4.87 11.14
N THR A 37 27.80 -5.88 11.98
CA THR A 37 26.75 -6.89 11.77
C THR A 37 25.54 -6.73 12.71
N ASP A 38 25.53 -5.74 13.61
CA ASP A 38 24.39 -5.50 14.52
C ASP A 38 23.22 -4.77 13.82
N TYR A 39 22.59 -5.44 12.86
CA TYR A 39 21.42 -4.90 12.13
C TYR A 39 20.17 -4.80 13.02
N SER A 40 20.19 -5.41 14.21
CA SER A 40 19.12 -5.23 15.19
C SER A 40 19.20 -3.84 15.79
N THR A 41 20.32 -3.44 16.38
CA THR A 41 20.42 -2.14 17.06
C THR A 41 20.52 -0.98 16.07
N TYR A 42 21.20 -1.19 14.94
CA TYR A 42 21.39 -0.18 13.90
C TYR A 42 20.83 -0.70 12.56
N PRO A 43 19.50 -0.71 12.37
CA PRO A 43 18.86 -1.32 11.21
C PRO A 43 18.94 -0.49 9.93
N LEU A 44 19.38 0.78 10.02
CA LEU A 44 19.30 1.74 8.93
C LEU A 44 20.67 2.25 8.49
N VAL A 45 20.80 2.56 7.21
CA VAL A 45 21.98 3.16 6.60
C VAL A 45 21.57 4.28 5.64
N ARG A 46 22.38 5.34 5.55
CA ARG A 46 22.16 6.40 4.57
C ARG A 46 22.83 6.04 3.24
N HIS A 47 22.08 6.20 2.15
CA HIS A 47 22.59 6.13 0.79
C HIS A 47 22.19 7.42 0.07
N GLY A 48 23.16 8.33 -0.07
CA GLY A 48 22.88 9.72 -0.45
C GLY A 48 21.98 10.42 0.58
N ASP A 49 20.89 11.00 0.10
CA ASP A 49 19.92 11.73 0.93
C ASP A 49 18.79 10.86 1.47
N ARG A 50 18.75 9.58 1.10
CA ARG A 50 17.73 8.63 1.54
C ARG A 50 18.28 7.64 2.56
N THR A 51 17.40 7.11 3.40
CA THR A 51 17.74 6.11 4.43
C THR A 51 17.11 4.77 4.08
N TYR A 52 17.88 3.69 4.07
CA TYR A 52 17.43 2.33 3.72
C TYR A 52 17.77 1.34 4.83
N PHE A 53 17.29 0.10 4.71
CA PHE A 53 17.77 -0.97 5.58
C PHE A 53 19.26 -1.25 5.36
N ARG A 54 19.99 -1.42 6.46
CA ARG A 54 21.43 -1.70 6.47
C ARG A 54 21.76 -3.15 6.19
N ASP A 55 20.85 -4.06 6.54
CA ASP A 55 21.04 -5.49 6.37
C ASP A 55 21.11 -5.86 4.87
N PRO A 56 22.26 -6.36 4.37
CA PRO A 56 22.42 -6.71 2.95
C PRO A 56 21.53 -7.88 2.53
N GLU A 57 21.09 -8.72 3.47
CA GLU A 57 20.17 -9.84 3.21
C GLU A 57 18.70 -9.37 3.18
N ASN A 58 18.42 -8.11 3.51
CA ASN A 58 17.09 -7.54 3.39
C ASN A 58 16.94 -6.86 2.03
N VAL A 59 16.27 -7.54 1.10
CA VAL A 59 16.07 -7.05 -0.28
C VAL A 59 14.93 -6.05 -0.44
N TYR A 60 14.37 -5.51 0.66
CA TYR A 60 13.34 -4.47 0.61
C TYR A 60 13.90 -3.20 -0.05
N PRO A 61 13.30 -2.71 -1.15
CA PRO A 61 13.97 -1.74 -2.00
C PRO A 61 13.65 -0.27 -1.67
N LEU A 62 12.61 0.00 -0.88
CA LEU A 62 12.18 1.37 -0.60
C LEU A 62 12.92 1.98 0.61
N PRO A 63 13.02 3.32 0.66
CA PRO A 63 13.56 4.01 1.83
C PRO A 63 12.73 3.79 3.11
N CYS A 64 13.28 4.22 4.24
CA CYS A 64 12.68 4.15 5.58
C CYS A 64 12.76 5.52 6.29
N ASP A 65 12.70 6.60 5.51
CA ASP A 65 12.81 7.98 5.97
C ASP A 65 11.46 8.71 5.91
N LEU A 66 11.44 9.95 6.43
CA LEU A 66 10.22 10.74 6.54
C LEU A 66 9.47 10.96 5.20
N PRO A 67 10.15 11.27 4.07
CA PRO A 67 9.45 11.38 2.80
C PRO A 67 8.73 10.08 2.39
N GLU A 68 9.34 8.91 2.61
CA GLU A 68 8.71 7.63 2.29
C GLU A 68 7.54 7.32 3.23
N ILE A 69 7.66 7.63 4.52
CA ILE A 69 6.56 7.52 5.50
C ILE A 69 5.36 8.39 5.08
N HIS A 70 5.61 9.63 4.62
CA HIS A 70 4.56 10.52 4.11
C HIS A 70 3.92 9.98 2.82
N ARG A 71 4.72 9.45 1.89
CA ARG A 71 4.21 8.81 0.67
C ARG A 71 3.25 7.67 1.01
N GLN A 72 3.66 6.77 1.91
CA GLN A 72 2.83 5.65 2.38
C GLN A 72 1.57 6.10 3.13
N SER A 73 1.65 7.23 3.84
CA SER A 73 0.51 7.84 4.53
C SER A 73 -0.54 8.37 3.54
N LEU A 74 -0.11 9.13 2.53
CA LEU A 74 -0.98 9.60 1.45
C LEU A 74 -1.59 8.42 0.68
N ARG A 75 -0.79 7.38 0.41
CA ARG A 75 -1.24 6.14 -0.21
C ARG A 75 -2.36 5.50 0.60
N THR A 76 -2.17 5.32 1.90
CA THR A 76 -3.16 4.71 2.81
C THR A 76 -4.47 5.50 2.81
N LEU A 77 -4.42 6.83 2.95
CA LEU A 77 -5.61 7.68 2.94
C LEU A 77 -6.39 7.59 1.61
N MET A 78 -5.67 7.59 0.48
CA MET A 78 -6.26 7.39 -0.83
C MET A 78 -6.92 6.01 -0.95
N LEU A 79 -6.24 4.94 -0.50
CA LEU A 79 -6.77 3.58 -0.53
C LEU A 79 -8.06 3.44 0.28
N LEU A 80 -8.10 4.01 1.49
CA LEU A 80 -9.31 4.04 2.32
C LEU A 80 -10.47 4.73 1.58
N ARG A 81 -10.20 5.78 0.80
CA ARG A 81 -11.23 6.50 0.05
C ARG A 81 -11.76 5.68 -1.13
N VAL A 82 -10.89 5.08 -1.94
CA VAL A 82 -11.28 4.31 -3.14
C VAL A 82 -11.82 2.92 -2.83
N LEU A 83 -11.44 2.34 -1.68
CA LEU A 83 -12.02 1.10 -1.15
C LEU A 83 -13.20 1.36 -0.21
N GLY A 84 -13.43 2.62 0.20
CA GLY A 84 -14.63 3.06 0.92
C GLY A 84 -14.66 2.76 2.41
N GLY A 85 -13.52 2.47 3.03
CA GLY A 85 -13.39 2.18 4.46
C GLY A 85 -12.01 1.64 4.80
N PRO A 86 -11.73 1.35 6.09
CA PRO A 86 -10.47 0.76 6.53
C PRO A 86 -10.36 -0.75 6.24
N PHE A 87 -11.44 -1.41 5.81
CA PHE A 87 -11.49 -2.79 5.38
C PHE A 87 -12.64 -2.96 4.38
N CYS A 88 -12.55 -3.96 3.51
CA CYS A 88 -13.53 -4.29 2.49
C CYS A 88 -14.48 -5.38 2.96
N ASN A 89 -14.04 -6.28 3.86
CA ASN A 89 -14.89 -7.39 4.30
C ASN A 89 -16.18 -6.88 4.99
N PRO A 90 -17.37 -7.28 4.52
CA PRO A 90 -18.64 -6.78 5.07
C PRO A 90 -18.97 -7.33 6.45
N HIS A 91 -18.42 -8.49 6.85
CA HIS A 91 -18.69 -9.14 8.13
C HIS A 91 -18.27 -8.28 9.32
N LEU A 92 -17.11 -7.64 9.22
CA LEU A 92 -16.52 -6.79 10.27
C LEU A 92 -17.34 -5.53 10.56
N THR A 93 -18.20 -5.10 9.62
CA THR A 93 -19.10 -3.95 9.85
C THR A 93 -20.13 -4.25 10.93
N ASN A 94 -20.64 -5.48 10.97
CA ASN A 94 -21.68 -5.90 11.92
C ASN A 94 -21.12 -6.74 13.08
N ASN A 95 -19.90 -7.26 12.93
CA ASN A 95 -19.23 -8.12 13.91
C ASN A 95 -17.84 -7.53 14.18
N PRO A 96 -17.75 -6.48 15.03
CA PRO A 96 -16.48 -5.84 15.32
C PRO A 96 -15.51 -6.84 15.96
N PRO A 97 -14.24 -6.90 15.51
CA PRO A 97 -13.24 -7.79 16.09
C PRO A 97 -12.84 -7.30 17.49
N LYS A 98 -12.37 -8.20 18.36
CA LYS A 98 -11.81 -7.82 19.67
C LYS A 98 -10.30 -7.60 19.59
N ARG A 99 -9.62 -8.34 18.71
CA ARG A 99 -8.16 -8.29 18.52
C ARG A 99 -7.82 -8.24 17.04
N ILE A 100 -7.07 -7.21 16.64
CA ILE A 100 -6.59 -6.98 15.28
C ILE A 100 -5.06 -7.09 15.26
N LEU A 101 -4.51 -7.78 14.26
CA LEU A 101 -3.09 -7.74 13.91
C LEU A 101 -2.90 -7.01 12.58
N GLU A 102 -2.05 -5.98 12.56
CA GLU A 102 -1.52 -5.39 11.33
C GLU A 102 -0.10 -5.90 11.08
N ILE A 103 0.11 -6.56 9.94
CA ILE A 103 1.43 -7.03 9.47
C ILE A 103 2.01 -6.00 8.51
N ALA A 104 3.31 -5.69 8.69
CA ALA A 104 4.00 -4.59 8.00
C ALA A 104 3.35 -3.24 8.32
N CYS A 105 3.18 -2.96 9.61
CA CYS A 105 2.36 -1.84 10.08
C CYS A 105 2.99 -0.45 9.84
N GLY A 106 4.30 -0.36 9.57
CA GLY A 106 5.00 0.90 9.34
C GLY A 106 4.70 1.96 10.42
N SER A 107 4.10 3.08 10.01
CA SER A 107 3.69 4.17 10.90
C SER A 107 2.46 3.88 11.77
N GLY A 108 1.79 2.74 11.58
CA GLY A 108 0.56 2.38 12.28
C GLY A 108 -0.66 3.23 11.89
N LEU A 109 -0.56 4.02 10.81
CA LEU A 109 -1.62 4.93 10.37
C LEU A 109 -2.93 4.20 10.07
N TRP A 110 -2.88 3.05 9.40
CA TRP A 110 -4.07 2.25 9.14
C TRP A 110 -4.71 1.78 10.44
N SER A 111 -3.92 1.25 11.38
CA SER A 111 -4.42 0.82 12.70
C SER A 111 -5.12 1.95 13.45
N GLY A 112 -4.55 3.16 13.45
CA GLY A 112 -5.18 4.34 14.06
C GLY A 112 -6.52 4.70 13.41
N LEU A 113 -6.57 4.74 12.06
CA LEU A 113 -7.81 5.04 11.33
C LEU A 113 -8.88 3.93 11.48
N CYS A 114 -8.45 2.67 11.59
CA CYS A 114 -9.32 1.54 11.88
C CYS A 114 -9.89 1.62 13.30
N HIS A 115 -9.05 1.99 14.28
CA HIS A 115 -9.49 2.26 15.65
C HIS A 115 -10.55 3.37 15.68
N GLU A 116 -10.30 4.51 15.03
CA GLU A 116 -11.30 5.59 14.94
C GLU A 116 -12.62 5.12 14.32
N TYR A 117 -12.56 4.30 13.27
CA TYR A 117 -13.74 3.76 12.61
C TYR A 117 -14.62 2.95 13.57
N PHE A 118 -14.02 2.08 14.40
CA PHE A 118 -14.74 1.28 15.38
C PHE A 118 -15.18 2.11 16.59
N ALA A 119 -14.33 3.02 17.08
CA ALA A 119 -14.65 3.91 18.19
C ALA A 119 -15.89 4.78 17.89
N ARG A 120 -15.98 5.36 16.67
CA ARG A 120 -17.16 6.14 16.22
C ARG A 120 -18.45 5.30 16.12
N ARG A 121 -18.34 3.97 16.13
CA ARG A 121 -19.47 3.03 16.14
C ARG A 121 -19.73 2.42 17.53
N GLY A 122 -19.19 3.02 18.59
CA GLY A 122 -19.39 2.56 19.96
C GLY A 122 -18.54 1.34 20.32
N GLN A 123 -17.48 1.04 19.57
CA GLN A 123 -16.58 -0.09 19.81
C GLN A 123 -15.14 0.40 20.07
N PRO A 124 -14.86 1.19 21.13
CA PRO A 124 -13.53 1.76 21.37
C PRO A 124 -12.51 0.74 21.91
N ASN A 125 -12.98 -0.40 22.43
CA ASN A 125 -12.16 -1.35 23.20
C ASN A 125 -11.47 -2.43 22.34
N VAL A 126 -11.37 -2.23 21.03
CA VAL A 126 -10.65 -3.15 20.14
C VAL A 126 -9.15 -3.08 20.45
N ALA A 127 -8.53 -4.23 20.70
CA ALA A 127 -7.10 -4.34 20.89
C ALA A 127 -6.39 -4.50 19.55
N PHE A 128 -5.30 -3.77 19.36
CA PHE A 128 -4.50 -3.78 18.14
C PHE A 128 -3.07 -4.19 18.45
N ALA A 129 -2.52 -5.05 17.61
CA ALA A 129 -1.10 -5.35 17.56
C ALA A 129 -0.55 -4.98 16.18
N GLY A 130 0.63 -4.39 16.12
CA GLY A 130 1.36 -4.14 14.89
C GLY A 130 2.72 -4.82 14.91
N ILE A 131 3.12 -5.36 13.76
CA ILE A 131 4.48 -5.86 13.55
C ILE A 131 5.17 -5.21 12.36
N ASP A 132 6.43 -4.86 12.56
CA ASP A 132 7.31 -4.33 11.53
C ASP A 132 8.79 -4.55 11.94
N VAL A 133 9.72 -4.39 11.00
CA VAL A 133 11.16 -4.48 11.24
C VAL A 133 11.64 -3.28 12.07
N ILE A 134 10.99 -2.13 11.92
CA ILE A 134 11.32 -0.89 12.65
C ILE A 134 10.08 -0.26 13.28
N SER A 135 10.26 0.28 14.49
CA SER A 135 9.19 0.98 15.22
C SER A 135 9.11 2.43 14.75
N ILE A 136 8.30 2.71 13.72
CA ILE A 136 8.07 4.08 13.21
C ILE A 136 6.82 4.69 13.84
N ALA A 137 5.83 3.87 14.19
CA ALA A 137 4.56 4.34 14.72
C ALA A 137 4.73 5.24 15.95
N PRO A 138 3.98 6.34 16.06
CA PRO A 138 3.93 7.12 17.29
C PRO A 138 3.31 6.28 18.42
N ASP A 139 3.34 6.79 19.65
CA ASP A 139 2.67 6.12 20.76
C ASP A 139 1.14 6.24 20.63
N LEU A 140 0.52 5.34 19.86
CA LEU A 140 -0.92 5.29 19.59
C LEU A 140 -1.75 5.13 20.87
N ARG A 141 -1.16 4.67 21.98
CA ARG A 141 -1.84 4.61 23.29
C ARG A 141 -2.21 6.00 23.80
N LYS A 142 -1.41 7.02 23.48
CA LYS A 142 -1.73 8.43 23.80
C LYS A 142 -2.96 8.95 23.04
N GLN A 143 -3.38 8.25 21.99
CA GLN A 143 -4.59 8.55 21.22
C GLN A 143 -5.81 7.72 21.67
N GLY A 144 -5.71 7.02 22.81
CA GLY A 144 -6.81 6.22 23.38
C GLY A 144 -6.90 4.80 22.83
N MET A 145 -5.95 4.38 21.99
CA MET A 145 -5.94 3.07 21.37
C MET A 145 -5.27 2.01 22.26
N ASN A 146 -5.89 0.83 22.39
CA ASN A 146 -5.24 -0.33 23.00
C ASN A 146 -4.23 -0.93 21.99
N TRP A 147 -3.00 -0.41 22.00
CA TRP A 147 -1.96 -0.72 21.00
C TRP A 147 -0.76 -1.45 21.59
N GLN A 148 -0.28 -2.46 20.87
CA GLN A 148 1.01 -3.11 21.11
C GLN A 148 1.82 -3.20 19.81
N PHE A 149 3.02 -2.64 19.81
CA PHE A 149 4.00 -2.91 18.75
C PHE A 149 4.90 -4.08 19.15
N LYS A 150 5.17 -5.01 18.22
CA LYS A 150 6.23 -6.01 18.36
C LYS A 150 7.14 -5.95 17.14
N ARG A 151 8.42 -5.67 17.36
CA ARG A 151 9.41 -5.73 16.30
C ARG A 151 9.51 -7.17 15.77
N HIS A 152 9.29 -7.37 14.48
CA HIS A 152 9.39 -8.67 13.84
C HIS A 152 9.83 -8.53 12.39
N ASP A 153 10.76 -9.39 11.99
CA ASP A 153 11.23 -9.49 10.62
C ASP A 153 10.50 -10.63 9.92
N LEU A 154 9.80 -10.34 8.82
CA LEU A 154 9.01 -11.33 8.08
C LEU A 154 9.84 -12.43 7.42
N ARG A 155 11.16 -12.27 7.31
CA ARG A 155 12.07 -13.35 6.93
C ARG A 155 12.13 -14.45 7.99
N ARG A 156 11.76 -14.14 9.24
CA ARG A 156 11.59 -15.14 10.30
C ARG A 156 10.22 -15.79 10.14
N PRO A 157 10.16 -17.11 9.89
CA PRO A 157 8.96 -17.76 9.40
C PRO A 157 7.85 -17.93 10.44
N ARG A 158 8.05 -17.55 11.70
CA ARG A 158 7.03 -17.68 12.76
C ARG A 158 6.73 -16.34 13.38
N LEU A 159 5.47 -15.91 13.30
CA LEU A 159 4.97 -14.68 13.92
C LEU A 159 4.98 -14.80 15.45
N PRO A 160 5.29 -13.72 16.19
CA PRO A 160 5.51 -13.74 17.64
C PRO A 160 4.18 -13.71 18.43
N PHE A 161 3.23 -14.55 18.04
CA PHE A 161 1.90 -14.65 18.64
C PHE A 161 1.43 -16.11 18.73
N PRO A 162 0.58 -16.44 19.73
CA PRO A 162 -0.06 -17.74 19.82
C PRO A 162 -0.94 -18.04 18.60
N ASP A 163 -1.21 -19.33 18.41
CA ASP A 163 -2.21 -19.82 17.48
C ASP A 163 -3.60 -19.28 17.88
N ASP A 164 -4.50 -19.07 16.91
CA ASP A 164 -5.89 -18.69 17.14
C ASP A 164 -6.06 -17.52 18.13
N TYR A 165 -5.27 -16.46 17.94
CA TYR A 165 -5.22 -15.32 18.86
C TYR A 165 -6.01 -14.10 18.39
N PHE A 166 -5.98 -13.81 17.09
CA PHE A 166 -6.60 -12.62 16.48
C PHE A 166 -7.96 -12.94 15.85
N ASP A 167 -8.88 -11.98 15.89
CA ASP A 167 -10.18 -12.08 15.20
C ASP A 167 -10.09 -11.49 13.78
N PHE A 168 -9.13 -10.59 13.56
CA PHE A 168 -8.86 -9.98 12.26
C PHE A 168 -7.34 -9.82 12.06
N VAL A 169 -6.82 -10.36 10.96
CA VAL A 169 -5.43 -10.15 10.51
C VAL A 169 -5.46 -9.35 9.22
N PHE A 170 -4.73 -8.24 9.21
CA PHE A 170 -4.66 -7.31 8.10
C PHE A 170 -3.23 -7.15 7.61
N ILE A 171 -3.06 -7.12 6.28
CA ILE A 171 -1.77 -6.95 5.61
C ILE A 171 -1.94 -5.91 4.52
N LYS A 172 -1.09 -4.89 4.46
CA LYS A 172 -1.20 -3.83 3.44
C LYS A 172 0.14 -3.38 2.89
N ASP A 173 0.26 -3.35 1.55
CA ASP A 173 1.46 -2.92 0.81
C ASP A 173 2.71 -3.74 1.19
N ALA A 174 2.52 -5.05 1.43
CA ALA A 174 3.60 -5.95 1.82
C ALA A 174 4.24 -6.66 0.60
N GLY A 175 3.83 -6.33 -0.63
CA GLY A 175 4.30 -6.98 -1.86
C GLY A 175 5.78 -6.79 -2.15
N MET A 176 6.44 -5.81 -1.53
CA MET A 176 7.90 -5.63 -1.61
C MET A 176 8.65 -6.18 -0.39
N CYS A 177 7.96 -6.65 0.65
CA CYS A 177 8.59 -7.19 1.86
C CYS A 177 9.06 -8.63 1.65
N PRO A 178 10.35 -8.96 1.80
CA PRO A 178 10.85 -10.32 1.57
C PRO A 178 10.09 -11.36 2.40
N SER A 179 9.75 -12.50 1.78
CA SER A 179 8.97 -13.58 2.43
C SER A 179 7.58 -13.15 2.90
N SER A 180 7.06 -12.04 2.38
CA SER A 180 5.73 -11.57 2.72
C SER A 180 4.66 -12.58 2.32
N PRO A 181 3.59 -12.72 3.11
CA PRO A 181 2.40 -13.48 2.74
C PRO A 181 1.83 -13.14 1.35
N ALA A 182 2.06 -11.91 0.87
CA ALA A 182 1.62 -11.44 -0.44
C ALA A 182 2.48 -11.90 -1.63
N GLN A 183 3.66 -12.49 -1.38
CA GLN A 183 4.64 -12.87 -2.41
C GLN A 183 4.61 -14.34 -2.84
N SER A 184 4.00 -15.21 -2.04
CA SER A 184 4.01 -16.66 -2.29
C SER A 184 2.65 -17.30 -2.00
N ALA A 185 2.34 -18.38 -2.72
CA ALA A 185 1.15 -19.20 -2.48
C ALA A 185 1.12 -19.76 -1.04
N SER A 186 2.28 -20.12 -0.48
CA SER A 186 2.42 -20.60 0.90
C SER A 186 2.49 -19.47 1.94
N GLY A 187 2.35 -18.21 1.50
CA GLY A 187 2.58 -17.04 2.33
C GLY A 187 1.57 -16.86 3.45
N LEU A 188 0.36 -17.44 3.33
CA LEU A 188 -0.72 -17.22 4.28
C LEU A 188 -0.69 -18.14 5.51
N ALA A 189 0.23 -19.12 5.56
CA ALA A 189 0.27 -20.12 6.63
C ALA A 189 0.33 -19.50 8.04
N GLU A 190 1.23 -18.54 8.27
CA GLU A 190 1.36 -17.88 9.57
C GLU A 190 0.23 -16.89 9.90
N PRO A 191 -0.20 -16.00 8.98
CA PRO A 191 -1.42 -15.23 9.17
C PRO A 191 -2.63 -16.10 9.55
N LEU A 192 -2.80 -17.25 8.90
CA LEU A 192 -3.88 -18.20 9.21
C LEU A 192 -3.67 -18.93 10.53
N ARG A 193 -2.43 -19.23 10.94
CA ARG A 193 -2.13 -19.83 12.25
C ARG A 193 -2.56 -18.93 13.39
N VAL A 194 -2.19 -17.65 13.34
CA VAL A 194 -2.50 -16.69 14.42
C VAL A 194 -3.94 -16.18 14.39
N LEU A 195 -4.64 -16.34 13.26
CA LEU A 195 -6.05 -16.01 13.11
C LEU A 195 -6.93 -17.11 13.68
N LYS A 196 -7.95 -16.75 14.46
CA LYS A 196 -8.95 -17.71 14.98
C LYS A 196 -9.81 -18.30 13.88
N SER A 197 -10.33 -19.51 14.11
CA SER A 197 -11.51 -20.01 13.39
C SER A 197 -12.65 -18.97 13.43
N GLY A 198 -13.28 -18.73 12.29
CA GLY A 198 -14.27 -17.68 12.08
C GLY A 198 -13.69 -16.26 11.93
N GLY A 199 -12.39 -16.07 12.15
CA GLY A 199 -11.70 -14.80 11.97
C GLY A 199 -11.50 -14.41 10.51
N ILE A 200 -11.25 -13.13 10.25
CA ILE A 200 -11.05 -12.58 8.91
C ILE A 200 -9.55 -12.38 8.63
N LEU A 201 -9.10 -12.82 7.46
CA LEU A 201 -7.83 -12.39 6.87
C LEU A 201 -8.16 -11.42 5.74
N GLU A 202 -7.49 -10.27 5.69
CA GLU A 202 -7.61 -9.32 4.58
C GLU A 202 -6.24 -8.78 4.17
N VAL A 203 -5.98 -8.78 2.85
CA VAL A 203 -4.70 -8.39 2.25
C VAL A 203 -4.96 -7.35 1.18
N TRP A 204 -4.30 -6.19 1.32
CA TRP A 204 -4.33 -5.09 0.37
C TRP A 204 -2.98 -4.90 -0.27
N ASP A 205 -2.95 -4.77 -1.59
CA ASP A 205 -1.72 -4.46 -2.30
C ASP A 205 -2.01 -3.82 -3.65
N SER A 206 -0.96 -3.31 -4.29
CA SER A 206 -1.03 -2.67 -5.60
C SER A 206 0.00 -3.24 -6.56
N ASP A 207 -0.35 -3.33 -7.83
CA ASP A 207 0.64 -3.72 -8.83
C ASP A 207 1.73 -2.65 -8.98
N TRP A 208 2.97 -3.10 -9.10
CA TRP A 208 4.17 -2.26 -9.19
C TRP A 208 4.56 -1.95 -10.63
N SER A 209 4.05 -2.73 -11.60
CA SER A 209 4.08 -2.42 -13.02
C SER A 209 2.77 -1.77 -13.47
N PHE A 210 2.84 -0.81 -14.38
CA PHE A 210 1.67 -0.08 -14.87
C PHE A 210 1.11 -0.68 -16.15
N ARG A 211 -0.22 -0.72 -16.25
CA ARG A 211 -0.96 -1.08 -17.47
C ARG A 211 -1.91 0.04 -17.85
N SER A 212 -2.28 0.04 -19.13
CA SER A 212 -3.25 0.99 -19.67
C SER A 212 -4.62 0.32 -19.77
N LEU A 213 -5.60 0.89 -19.08
CA LEU A 213 -7.00 0.50 -19.18
C LEU A 213 -7.50 0.83 -20.59
N LEU A 214 -8.20 -0.10 -21.23
CA LEU A 214 -8.82 0.18 -22.53
C LEU A 214 -10.14 0.95 -22.38
N PRO A 215 -10.58 1.72 -23.40
CA PRO A 215 -11.76 2.56 -23.32
C PRO A 215 -13.03 1.79 -22.96
N ASN A 216 -13.92 2.44 -22.20
CA ASN A 216 -15.24 1.92 -21.81
C ASN A 216 -15.19 0.49 -21.22
N PRO A 217 -14.37 0.23 -20.20
CA PRO A 217 -14.32 -1.09 -19.58
C PRO A 217 -15.67 -1.38 -18.91
N ALA A 218 -16.15 -2.61 -19.08
CA ALA A 218 -17.31 -3.07 -18.32
C ALA A 218 -16.95 -3.13 -16.82
N PRO A 219 -17.90 -2.82 -15.92
CA PRO A 219 -17.74 -3.08 -14.49
C PRO A 219 -17.33 -4.53 -14.22
N ALA A 220 -16.57 -4.75 -13.14
CA ALA A 220 -16.21 -6.10 -12.75
C ALA A 220 -17.45 -6.96 -12.47
N ARG A 221 -17.37 -8.26 -12.80
CA ARG A 221 -18.42 -9.21 -12.47
C ARG A 221 -18.54 -9.30 -10.94
N LYS A 222 -19.77 -9.42 -10.44
CA LYS A 222 -20.12 -9.52 -9.00
C LYS A 222 -19.84 -8.27 -8.15
N THR A 223 -19.49 -7.14 -8.77
CA THR A 223 -19.42 -5.86 -8.03
C THR A 223 -20.78 -5.52 -7.42
N THR A 224 -20.79 -5.28 -6.11
CA THR A 224 -21.99 -4.85 -5.40
C THR A 224 -22.38 -3.42 -5.79
N SER A 225 -23.64 -3.04 -5.62
CA SER A 225 -24.11 -1.67 -5.90
C SER A 225 -23.30 -0.61 -5.14
N LYS A 226 -22.95 -0.90 -3.87
CA LYS A 226 -22.14 -0.03 -3.02
C LYS A 226 -20.72 0.15 -3.53
N GLU A 227 -20.07 -0.92 -3.99
CA GLU A 227 -18.72 -0.84 -4.55
C GLU A 227 -18.71 -0.05 -5.86
N GLN A 228 -19.73 -0.24 -6.70
CA GLN A 228 -19.88 0.55 -7.92
C GLN A 228 -20.11 2.03 -7.61
N GLU A 229 -20.94 2.35 -6.60
CA GLU A 229 -21.15 3.72 -6.16
C GLU A 229 -19.85 4.36 -5.65
N ILE A 230 -19.04 3.62 -4.87
CA ILE A 230 -17.73 4.13 -4.43
C ILE A 230 -16.81 4.36 -5.63
N ALA A 231 -16.79 3.45 -6.61
CA ALA A 231 -15.99 3.62 -7.82
C ALA A 231 -16.44 4.86 -8.63
N ASP A 232 -17.74 5.04 -8.81
CA ASP A 232 -18.33 6.18 -9.51
C ASP A 232 -18.01 7.50 -8.78
N THR A 233 -18.19 7.55 -7.45
CA THR A 233 -17.91 8.75 -6.64
C THR A 233 -16.42 9.10 -6.57
N THR A 234 -15.53 8.12 -6.68
CA THR A 234 -14.07 8.33 -6.69
C THR A 234 -13.48 8.43 -8.10
N ALA A 235 -14.31 8.33 -9.15
CA ALA A 235 -13.91 8.26 -10.54
C ALA A 235 -12.82 7.20 -10.81
N THR A 236 -12.98 6.05 -10.19
CA THR A 236 -12.15 4.86 -10.40
C THR A 236 -12.93 3.79 -11.16
N TYR A 237 -12.25 2.71 -11.54
CA TYR A 237 -12.84 1.63 -12.33
C TYR A 237 -12.73 0.32 -11.55
N THR A 238 -13.84 -0.34 -11.28
CA THR A 238 -13.79 -1.73 -10.82
C THR A 238 -13.31 -2.61 -11.96
N PHE A 239 -12.49 -3.61 -11.65
CA PHE A 239 -11.99 -4.51 -12.68
C PHE A 239 -11.91 -5.96 -12.23
N SER A 240 -11.87 -6.86 -13.20
CA SER A 240 -11.76 -8.31 -13.02
C SER A 240 -10.66 -8.85 -13.94
N PRO A 241 -10.28 -10.13 -13.85
CA PRO A 241 -9.35 -10.73 -14.81
C PRO A 241 -9.79 -10.61 -16.28
N ALA A 242 -11.09 -10.41 -16.55
CA ALA A 242 -11.62 -10.21 -17.89
C ALA A 242 -11.62 -8.74 -18.36
N THR A 243 -11.27 -7.79 -17.48
CA THR A 243 -11.23 -6.37 -17.85
C THR A 243 -10.07 -6.14 -18.82
N PRO A 244 -10.31 -5.46 -19.96
CA PRO A 244 -9.30 -5.29 -20.98
C PRO A 244 -8.25 -4.25 -20.57
N PHE A 245 -7.02 -4.71 -20.36
CA PHE A 245 -5.83 -3.89 -20.21
C PHE A 245 -4.85 -4.16 -21.35
N THR A 246 -4.10 -3.13 -21.73
CA THR A 246 -2.92 -3.25 -22.58
C THR A 246 -1.66 -2.86 -21.79
N ARG A 247 -0.48 -3.07 -22.38
CA ARG A 247 0.78 -2.57 -21.80
C ARG A 247 0.71 -1.04 -21.67
N ALA A 248 1.45 -0.48 -20.71
CA ALA A 248 1.63 0.97 -20.63
C ALA A 248 2.02 1.55 -22.00
N GLN A 249 1.48 2.72 -22.35
CA GLN A 249 1.75 3.38 -23.62
C GLN A 249 2.71 4.56 -23.45
N ASN A 250 2.72 5.19 -22.27
CA ASN A 250 3.71 6.18 -21.91
C ASN A 250 5.12 5.57 -21.90
N LYS A 251 6.03 6.13 -22.70
CA LYS A 251 7.39 5.59 -22.90
C LYS A 251 8.19 5.48 -21.58
N PHE A 252 7.99 6.39 -20.63
CA PHE A 252 8.72 6.36 -19.37
C PHE A 252 8.18 5.28 -18.44
N LEU A 253 6.87 5.04 -18.45
CA LEU A 253 6.29 3.91 -17.71
C LEU A 253 6.63 2.56 -18.36
N VAL A 254 6.84 2.52 -19.68
CA VAL A 254 7.39 1.34 -20.38
C VAL A 254 8.82 1.06 -19.93
N ASP A 255 9.69 2.08 -19.91
CA ASP A 255 11.06 1.98 -19.39
C ASP A 255 11.06 1.49 -17.94
N TYR A 256 10.29 2.17 -17.08
CA TYR A 256 10.16 1.82 -15.66
C TYR A 256 9.67 0.38 -15.46
N ASN A 257 8.64 -0.06 -16.18
CA ASN A 257 8.12 -1.43 -16.08
C ASN A 257 9.22 -2.46 -16.38
N SER A 258 9.99 -2.24 -17.46
CA SER A 258 11.11 -3.11 -17.83
C SER A 258 12.16 -3.21 -16.72
N TRP A 259 12.48 -2.08 -16.08
CA TRP A 259 13.49 -2.01 -15.03
C TRP A 259 13.01 -2.62 -13.72
N VAL A 260 11.79 -2.31 -13.28
CA VAL A 260 11.23 -2.84 -12.04
C VAL A 260 11.00 -4.35 -12.13
N GLU A 261 10.48 -4.84 -13.25
CA GLU A 261 10.29 -6.29 -13.48
C GLU A 261 11.62 -7.03 -13.42
N LYS A 262 12.64 -6.52 -14.12
CA LYS A 262 14.00 -7.09 -14.09
C LYS A 262 14.62 -7.08 -12.69
N SER A 263 14.47 -5.99 -11.95
CA SER A 263 15.01 -5.87 -10.59
C SER A 263 14.28 -6.72 -9.57
N PHE A 264 12.97 -6.90 -9.75
CA PHE A 264 12.13 -7.69 -8.86
C PHE A 264 12.38 -9.18 -9.09
N ASP A 265 12.50 -9.62 -10.34
CA ASP A 265 12.86 -11.00 -10.69
C ASP A 265 14.19 -11.43 -10.02
N ARG A 266 15.23 -10.59 -10.10
CA ARG A 266 16.52 -10.80 -9.40
C ARG A 266 16.39 -10.96 -7.89
N ARG A 267 15.38 -10.32 -7.29
CA ARG A 267 15.10 -10.33 -5.85
C ARG A 267 14.02 -11.35 -5.47
N LYS A 268 13.55 -12.16 -6.43
CA LYS A 268 12.44 -13.11 -6.26
C LYS A 268 11.16 -12.43 -5.77
N LEU A 269 10.93 -11.20 -6.23
CA LEU A 269 9.74 -10.39 -5.98
C LEU A 269 8.84 -10.39 -7.21
N THR A 270 7.54 -10.22 -7.01
CA THR A 270 6.56 -10.05 -8.10
C THR A 270 6.26 -8.56 -8.30
N ALA A 271 6.24 -8.11 -9.56
CA ALA A 271 5.75 -6.78 -9.90
C ALA A 271 4.20 -6.72 -9.96
N LEU A 272 3.53 -7.86 -9.79
CA LEU A 272 2.07 -8.02 -9.92
C LEU A 272 1.46 -8.72 -8.66
N PRO A 273 1.62 -8.15 -7.46
CA PRO A 273 1.05 -8.72 -6.24
C PRO A 273 -0.47 -8.87 -6.30
N CYS A 274 -1.22 -8.03 -7.03
CA CYS A 274 -2.67 -8.13 -7.06
C CYS A 274 -3.18 -9.45 -7.66
N ALA A 275 -2.44 -10.02 -8.61
CA ALA A 275 -2.72 -11.34 -9.16
C ALA A 275 -2.21 -12.46 -8.23
N THR A 276 -1.04 -12.25 -7.64
CA THR A 276 -0.37 -13.23 -6.77
C THR A 276 -1.19 -13.52 -5.50
N ILE A 277 -1.75 -12.48 -4.87
CA ILE A 277 -2.60 -12.63 -3.67
C ILE A 277 -3.81 -13.51 -3.96
N GLY A 278 -4.47 -13.33 -5.12
CA GLY A 278 -5.60 -14.16 -5.51
C GLY A 278 -5.24 -15.65 -5.61
N LEU A 279 -4.03 -15.97 -6.09
CA LEU A 279 -3.51 -17.34 -6.11
C LEU A 279 -3.29 -17.88 -4.69
N SER A 280 -2.71 -17.07 -3.79
CA SER A 280 -2.49 -17.46 -2.39
C SER A 280 -3.79 -17.75 -1.63
N PHE A 281 -4.85 -16.97 -1.86
CA PHE A 281 -6.16 -17.28 -1.28
C PHE A 281 -6.78 -18.56 -1.86
N ASN A 282 -6.58 -18.81 -3.16
CA ASN A 282 -7.08 -20.02 -3.82
C ASN A 282 -6.30 -21.29 -3.43
N SER A 283 -5.03 -21.19 -3.04
CA SER A 283 -4.30 -22.35 -2.50
C SER A 283 -4.76 -22.76 -1.10
N GLU A 284 -5.43 -21.85 -0.38
CA GLU A 284 -5.90 -22.07 1.00
C GLU A 284 -7.41 -22.38 1.06
N VAL A 285 -7.99 -22.90 -0.02
CA VAL A 285 -9.44 -23.22 -0.11
C VAL A 285 -9.94 -24.22 0.93
N ASP A 286 -9.03 -25.03 1.49
CA ASP A 286 -9.37 -25.98 2.56
C ASP A 286 -9.48 -25.28 3.92
N LEU A 287 -8.76 -24.18 4.13
CA LEU A 287 -8.74 -23.42 5.39
C LEU A 287 -9.62 -22.16 5.36
N LEU A 288 -9.91 -21.63 4.18
CA LEU A 288 -10.68 -20.41 3.98
C LEU A 288 -12.06 -20.70 3.37
N GLU A 289 -13.04 -19.94 3.82
CA GLU A 289 -14.37 -19.86 3.22
C GLU A 289 -14.75 -18.39 2.98
N LYS A 290 -15.81 -18.18 2.19
CA LYS A 290 -16.30 -16.82 1.85
C LYS A 290 -15.20 -15.91 1.31
N VAL A 291 -14.30 -16.48 0.52
CA VAL A 291 -13.22 -15.75 -0.16
C VAL A 291 -13.83 -14.85 -1.22
N ASP A 292 -13.46 -13.58 -1.18
CA ASP A 292 -13.87 -12.60 -2.18
C ASP A 292 -12.81 -11.51 -2.32
N SER A 293 -12.99 -10.62 -3.29
CA SER A 293 -12.03 -9.56 -3.57
C SER A 293 -12.69 -8.32 -4.13
N ARG A 294 -12.05 -7.18 -3.90
CA ARG A 294 -12.36 -5.92 -4.55
C ARG A 294 -11.13 -5.39 -5.24
N ARG A 295 -11.25 -5.10 -6.54
CA ARG A 295 -10.15 -4.61 -7.37
C ARG A 295 -10.54 -3.32 -8.05
N VAL A 296 -9.66 -2.33 -7.96
CA VAL A 296 -9.92 -0.97 -8.44
C VAL A 296 -8.71 -0.47 -9.22
N ALA A 297 -8.95 0.01 -10.45
CA ALA A 297 -7.98 0.72 -11.25
C ALA A 297 -8.19 2.23 -11.03
N ILE A 298 -7.13 2.90 -10.58
CA ILE A 298 -7.09 4.33 -10.29
C ILE A 298 -6.31 5.00 -11.42
N PRO A 299 -6.96 5.73 -12.32
CA PRO A 299 -6.25 6.42 -13.39
C PRO A 299 -5.23 7.41 -12.85
N LEU A 300 -4.02 7.39 -13.40
CA LEU A 300 -2.94 8.31 -13.01
C LEU A 300 -3.09 9.69 -13.68
N GLY A 301 -3.96 9.78 -14.69
CA GLY A 301 -4.30 11.03 -15.37
C GLY A 301 -5.78 11.12 -15.72
N GLU A 302 -6.12 12.15 -16.48
CA GLU A 302 -7.40 12.25 -17.17
C GLU A 302 -7.37 11.42 -18.46
N LEU A 303 -8.35 10.55 -18.65
CA LEU A 303 -8.36 9.60 -19.76
C LEU A 303 -8.93 10.26 -21.03
N ARG A 304 -8.45 9.86 -22.22
CA ARG A 304 -8.92 10.44 -23.51
C ARG A 304 -10.45 10.35 -23.65
N TRP A 305 -11.02 9.17 -23.44
CA TRP A 305 -12.46 8.96 -23.58
C TRP A 305 -13.30 9.69 -22.52
N GLU A 306 -12.71 10.11 -21.40
CA GLU A 306 -13.41 10.94 -20.41
C GLU A 306 -13.48 12.41 -20.84
N ARG A 307 -12.50 12.90 -21.63
CA ARG A 307 -12.47 14.27 -22.16
C ARG A 307 -13.39 14.47 -23.35
N ASP A 308 -13.45 13.49 -24.24
CA ASP A 308 -14.14 13.63 -25.53
C ASP A 308 -15.68 13.54 -25.40
N GLY A 309 -16.22 13.44 -24.18
CA GLY A 309 -17.66 13.25 -23.93
C GLY A 309 -18.22 11.90 -24.44
N GLN A 310 -17.35 11.06 -25.01
CA GLN A 310 -17.68 9.73 -25.53
C GLN A 310 -17.64 8.64 -24.46
N GLY A 311 -17.08 8.94 -23.29
CA GLY A 311 -16.99 8.01 -22.16
C GLY A 311 -18.37 7.75 -21.58
N LYS A 312 -18.70 6.47 -21.40
CA LYS A 312 -19.91 6.07 -20.69
C LYS A 312 -19.61 5.75 -19.22
N ASP A 313 -20.53 6.06 -18.31
CA ASP A 313 -20.50 5.61 -16.93
C ASP A 313 -20.92 4.12 -16.84
N SER A 314 -20.90 3.57 -15.63
CA SER A 314 -21.34 2.19 -15.34
C SER A 314 -22.78 1.89 -15.77
N LYS A 315 -23.60 2.93 -15.99
CA LYS A 315 -25.01 2.88 -16.41
C LYS A 315 -25.20 3.28 -17.89
N GLY A 316 -24.12 3.41 -18.66
CA GLY A 316 -24.16 3.74 -20.08
C GLY A 316 -24.42 5.22 -20.39
N ARG A 317 -24.44 6.11 -19.39
CA ARG A 317 -24.70 7.55 -19.55
C ARG A 317 -23.40 8.31 -19.87
N PRO A 318 -23.46 9.48 -20.52
CA PRO A 318 -22.27 10.30 -20.74
C PRO A 318 -21.58 10.63 -19.41
N ARG A 319 -20.28 10.36 -19.32
CA ARG A 319 -19.48 10.73 -18.15
C ARG A 319 -19.41 12.26 -18.04
N LYS A 320 -19.67 12.76 -16.84
CA LYS A 320 -19.48 14.18 -16.50
C LYS A 320 -18.00 14.48 -16.34
N ALA A 321 -17.65 15.76 -16.43
CA ALA A 321 -16.33 16.24 -16.04
C ALA A 321 -16.02 15.82 -14.58
N LEU A 322 -14.76 15.50 -14.30
CA LEU A 322 -14.32 15.09 -12.98
C LEU A 322 -14.52 16.22 -11.97
N THR A 323 -14.99 15.88 -10.76
CA THR A 323 -15.06 16.85 -9.66
C THR A 323 -13.66 17.16 -9.11
N PRO A 324 -13.47 18.29 -8.40
CA PRO A 324 -12.20 18.59 -7.74
C PRO A 324 -11.68 17.47 -6.83
N GLU A 325 -12.57 16.78 -6.13
CA GLU A 325 -12.25 15.64 -5.25
C GLU A 325 -11.81 14.41 -6.06
N GLN A 326 -12.44 14.13 -7.20
CA GLN A 326 -12.02 13.05 -8.08
C GLN A 326 -10.64 13.33 -8.69
N ILE A 327 -10.39 14.59 -9.07
CA ILE A 327 -9.08 15.04 -9.56
C ILE A 327 -8.03 14.91 -8.46
N SER A 328 -8.34 15.27 -7.20
CA SER A 328 -7.38 15.17 -6.10
C SER A 328 -6.98 13.72 -5.82
N ILE A 329 -7.90 12.76 -5.86
CA ILE A 329 -7.61 11.33 -5.72
C ILE A 329 -6.61 10.87 -6.78
N ARG A 330 -6.85 11.20 -8.06
CA ARG A 330 -5.95 10.82 -9.16
C ARG A 330 -4.58 11.50 -9.05
N ARG A 331 -4.54 12.77 -8.63
CA ARG A 331 -3.28 13.48 -8.35
C ARG A 331 -2.51 12.85 -7.20
N THR A 332 -3.17 12.41 -6.14
CA THR A 332 -2.53 11.67 -5.05
C THR A 332 -1.98 10.32 -5.53
N ALA A 333 -2.71 9.61 -6.40
CA ALA A 333 -2.22 8.37 -7.00
C ALA A 333 -0.95 8.60 -7.83
N LEU A 334 -0.95 9.64 -8.66
CA LEU A 334 0.21 10.03 -9.47
C LEU A 334 1.39 10.48 -8.60
N LEU A 335 1.15 11.35 -7.63
CA LEU A 335 2.21 11.85 -6.73
C LEU A 335 2.89 10.72 -5.96
N THR A 336 2.09 9.82 -5.36
CA THR A 336 2.63 8.67 -4.61
C THR A 336 3.31 7.64 -5.50
N THR A 337 2.99 7.63 -6.81
CA THR A 337 3.69 6.84 -7.82
C THR A 337 5.04 7.45 -8.17
N ILE A 338 5.11 8.75 -8.46
CA ILE A 338 6.36 9.45 -8.75
C ILE A 338 7.33 9.31 -7.57
N GLN A 339 6.89 9.61 -6.34
CA GLN A 339 7.70 9.49 -5.13
C GLN A 339 8.18 8.04 -4.88
N MET A 340 7.43 7.04 -5.31
CA MET A 340 7.85 5.64 -5.22
C MET A 340 8.95 5.33 -6.23
N ILE A 341 8.81 5.80 -7.48
CA ILE A 341 9.85 5.64 -8.52
C ILE A 341 11.15 6.31 -8.05
N GLU A 342 11.06 7.50 -7.43
CA GLU A 342 12.19 8.18 -6.79
C GLU A 342 12.83 7.31 -5.70
N GLY A 343 12.02 6.75 -4.79
CA GLY A 343 12.51 5.87 -3.74
C GLY A 343 13.16 4.58 -4.25
N LEU A 344 12.79 4.12 -5.45
CA LEU A 344 13.37 2.95 -6.11
C LEU A 344 14.61 3.28 -6.93
N GLU A 345 15.09 4.53 -6.95
CA GLU A 345 16.19 4.99 -7.79
C GLU A 345 17.41 4.05 -7.79
N PRO A 346 18.00 3.63 -6.64
CA PRO A 346 19.19 2.77 -6.68
C PRO A 346 18.94 1.45 -7.43
N LEU A 347 17.75 0.88 -7.25
CA LEU A 347 17.32 -0.37 -7.87
C LEU A 347 17.01 -0.20 -9.36
N LEU A 348 16.46 0.94 -9.77
CA LEU A 348 16.13 1.23 -11.16
C LEU A 348 17.37 1.63 -11.97
N MET A 349 18.32 2.34 -11.36
CA MET A 349 19.63 2.61 -11.97
C MET A 349 20.42 1.32 -12.23
N GLU A 350 20.44 0.40 -11.26
CA GLU A 350 21.10 -0.91 -11.39
C GLU A 350 20.54 -1.74 -12.56
N SER A 351 19.22 -1.79 -12.71
CA SER A 351 18.56 -2.58 -13.76
C SER A 351 18.59 -1.92 -15.14
N SER A 352 18.49 -0.59 -15.20
CA SER A 352 18.57 0.19 -16.42
C SER A 352 20.00 0.30 -16.97
N GLY A 353 21.01 0.16 -16.11
CA GLY A 353 22.42 0.37 -16.46
C GLY A 353 22.80 1.84 -16.66
N LYS A 354 21.91 2.78 -16.31
CA LYS A 354 22.13 4.21 -16.47
C LYS A 354 23.13 4.72 -15.44
N GLY A 355 24.07 5.55 -15.90
CA GLY A 355 24.89 6.37 -15.00
C GLY A 355 24.06 7.49 -14.35
N ARG A 356 24.66 8.20 -13.40
CA ARG A 356 24.03 9.32 -12.67
C ARG A 356 23.42 10.37 -13.61
N ASP A 357 24.21 10.91 -14.54
CA ASP A 357 23.75 11.96 -15.46
C ASP A 357 22.62 11.50 -16.40
N GLU A 358 22.64 10.23 -16.81
CA GLU A 358 21.59 9.66 -17.67
C GLU A 358 20.29 9.45 -16.89
N TRP A 359 20.41 9.00 -15.64
CA TRP A 359 19.28 8.88 -14.72
C TRP A 359 18.65 10.24 -14.47
N ASP A 360 19.43 11.26 -14.12
CA ASP A 360 18.90 12.59 -13.81
C ASP A 360 18.17 13.21 -15.01
N ARG A 361 18.70 13.02 -16.24
CA ARG A 361 18.01 13.41 -17.48
C ARG A 361 16.70 12.65 -17.69
N TRP A 362 16.71 11.33 -17.48
CA TRP A 362 15.51 10.50 -17.62
C TRP A 362 14.46 10.86 -16.58
N TRP A 363 14.86 11.05 -15.33
CA TRP A 363 14.01 11.41 -14.19
C TRP A 363 13.34 12.77 -14.39
N ALA A 364 14.11 13.78 -14.79
CA ALA A 364 13.57 15.10 -15.10
C ALA A 364 12.56 15.05 -16.26
N ALA A 365 12.88 14.30 -17.33
CA ALA A 365 12.00 14.15 -18.47
C ALA A 365 10.72 13.37 -18.14
N MET A 366 10.82 12.28 -17.37
CA MET A 366 9.67 11.51 -16.89
C MET A 366 8.77 12.39 -16.03
N THR A 367 9.33 13.07 -15.03
CA THR A 367 8.54 13.89 -14.10
C THR A 367 7.80 15.01 -14.82
N ALA A 368 8.47 15.68 -15.77
CA ALA A 368 7.85 16.70 -16.60
C ALA A 368 6.70 16.14 -17.45
N ASP A 369 6.91 14.99 -18.10
CA ASP A 369 5.91 14.33 -18.95
C ASP A 369 4.68 13.87 -18.15
N LEU A 370 4.88 13.18 -17.03
CA LEU A 370 3.80 12.64 -16.21
C LEU A 370 2.93 13.75 -15.58
N LEU A 371 3.54 14.88 -15.21
CA LEU A 371 2.82 16.03 -14.63
C LEU A 371 2.20 16.95 -15.68
N GLN A 372 2.64 16.87 -16.93
CA GLN A 372 2.06 17.66 -18.02
C GLN A 372 0.65 17.17 -18.38
N LYS A 373 -0.23 18.12 -18.72
CA LYS A 373 -1.55 17.80 -19.23
C LYS A 373 -1.45 16.91 -20.48
N GLY A 374 -1.95 15.68 -20.34
CA GLY A 374 -2.00 14.70 -21.44
C GLY A 374 -0.91 13.63 -21.42
N GLY A 375 0.11 13.71 -20.55
CA GLY A 375 1.19 12.70 -20.48
C GLY A 375 0.69 11.29 -20.14
N LEU A 376 -0.42 11.20 -19.38
CA LEU A 376 -1.06 9.95 -18.95
C LEU A 376 -2.48 9.80 -19.50
N ALA A 377 -2.68 10.28 -20.73
CA ALA A 377 -3.99 10.24 -21.39
C ALA A 377 -4.39 8.84 -21.88
N SER A 378 -3.45 7.90 -21.94
CA SER A 378 -3.60 6.62 -22.64
C SER A 378 -4.19 5.51 -21.78
N GLY A 379 -4.62 5.81 -20.55
CA GLY A 379 -5.28 4.82 -19.68
C GLY A 379 -4.40 4.27 -18.57
N GLU A 380 -3.19 4.79 -18.36
CA GLU A 380 -2.29 4.28 -17.32
C GLU A 380 -2.92 4.39 -15.94
N CYS A 381 -2.99 3.25 -15.25
CA CYS A 381 -3.68 3.12 -13.98
C CYS A 381 -2.76 2.52 -12.93
N LEU A 382 -2.95 2.98 -11.70
CA LEU A 382 -2.54 2.23 -10.54
C LEU A 382 -3.61 1.18 -10.23
N GLU A 383 -3.22 -0.09 -10.28
CA GLU A 383 -4.10 -1.21 -9.98
C GLU A 383 -3.96 -1.61 -8.51
N VAL A 384 -5.08 -1.66 -7.80
CA VAL A 384 -5.15 -2.00 -6.38
C VAL A 384 -6.09 -3.18 -6.21
N SER A 385 -5.73 -4.11 -5.32
CA SER A 385 -6.60 -5.20 -4.89
C SER A 385 -6.68 -5.30 -3.38
N ALA A 386 -7.88 -5.64 -2.91
CA ALA A 386 -8.16 -6.09 -1.56
C ALA A 386 -8.77 -7.49 -1.66
N TRP A 387 -8.14 -8.48 -1.04
CA TRP A 387 -8.62 -9.85 -0.95
C TRP A 387 -8.92 -10.19 0.49
N TRP A 388 -10.01 -10.91 0.75
CA TRP A 388 -10.35 -11.36 2.08
C TRP A 388 -10.96 -12.76 2.08
N GLY A 389 -10.89 -13.40 3.24
CA GLY A 389 -11.47 -14.71 3.49
C GLY A 389 -11.70 -14.92 4.99
N ARG A 390 -12.62 -15.81 5.33
CA ARG A 390 -12.89 -16.22 6.71
C ARG A 390 -12.23 -17.58 6.96
N LYS A 391 -11.45 -17.70 8.02
CA LYS A 391 -10.89 -19.00 8.44
C LYS A 391 -12.03 -19.93 8.88
N LYS A 392 -12.03 -21.17 8.40
CA LYS A 392 -13.05 -22.18 8.73
C LYS A 392 -13.07 -22.57 10.20
#